data_AF-A0A518IEC1-F1
#
_entry.id   AF-A0A518IEC1-F1
#
_cell.length_a   1.000
_cell.length_b   1.000
_cell.length_c   1.000
_cell.angle_alpha   90.00
_cell.angle_beta   90.00
_cell.angle_gamma   90.00
#
_symmetry.space_group_name_H-M   'P 1'
#
loop_
_entity.id
_entity.type
_entity.pdbx_description
1 polymer ?
#
loop_
_entity_poly.entity_id
_entity_poly.type
_entity_poly.pdbx_seq_one_letter_code
_entity_poly.pdbx_strand_id
1 'polypeptide(L)'
;MEHGFLGYRSTFMLDFVVSALILIVPLLLFSLFTVKIKRNFALHKKLQILLGAVLLVAVSAFEIDVQIMHGGWQNIVNQREIPLTPEQFGYVKKVLYVHLVFAITTPIFWATTLFLALKRIPNPPAPCAHSNLHKKLGWISTIDITLTSLTGLYWYYVAFVASA
;
A
#
# COMPACT_ATOMS: atom_id res chain seq x y z
N MET A 1 0.84 22.90 8.52
CA MET A 1 0.78 21.71 9.40
C MET A 1 2.14 21.07 9.31
N GLU A 2 3.07 21.38 10.22
CA GLU A 2 4.48 20.97 10.08
C GLU A 2 4.78 19.58 10.65
N HIS A 3 3.80 18.90 11.25
CA HIS A 3 3.97 17.57 11.85
C HIS A 3 2.81 16.65 11.46
N GLY A 4 3.13 15.37 11.31
CA GLY A 4 2.15 14.28 11.22
C GLY A 4 1.34 14.12 12.51
N PHE A 5 0.30 13.29 12.46
CA PHE A 5 -0.60 13.03 13.58
C PHE A 5 -0.17 11.87 14.49
N LEU A 6 0.85 11.10 14.11
CA LEU A 6 1.41 10.00 14.91
C LEU A 6 2.47 10.46 15.91
N GLY A 7 2.74 11.78 15.99
CA GLY A 7 3.67 12.37 16.94
C GLY A 7 5.14 12.35 16.52
N TYR A 8 5.44 11.96 15.28
CA TYR A 8 6.79 11.99 14.71
C TYR A 8 6.95 13.18 13.76
N ARG A 9 8.21 13.55 13.46
CA ARG A 9 8.57 14.60 12.48
C ARG A 9 8.41 14.08 11.04
N SER A 10 7.20 13.68 10.71
CA SER A 10 6.72 13.22 9.40
C SER A 10 5.67 14.20 8.84
N THR A 11 5.16 13.94 7.64
CA THR A 11 4.03 14.69 7.07
C THR A 11 2.69 14.02 7.40
N PHE A 12 1.60 14.78 7.31
CA PHE A 12 0.25 14.23 7.47
C PHE A 12 -0.01 13.04 6.52
N MET A 13 0.39 13.15 5.24
CA MET A 13 0.16 12.08 4.27
C MET A 13 1.01 10.84 4.53
N LEU A 14 2.24 11.00 5.02
CA LEU A 14 3.05 9.87 5.45
C LEU A 14 2.35 9.07 6.55
N ASP A 15 1.87 9.74 7.59
CA ASP A 15 1.17 9.11 8.70
C ASP A 15 -0.14 8.45 8.27
N PHE A 16 -0.85 9.10 7.36
CA PHE A 16 -2.08 8.57 6.78
C PHE A 16 -1.81 7.26 6.01
N VAL A 17 -0.82 7.27 5.12
CA VAL A 17 -0.49 6.08 4.31
C VAL A 17 0.04 4.95 5.19
N VAL A 18 0.91 5.24 6.16
CA VAL A 18 1.43 4.24 7.10
C VAL A 18 0.31 3.61 7.91
N SER A 19 -0.64 4.42 8.39
CA SER A 19 -1.85 3.92 9.05
C SER A 19 -2.69 3.05 8.10
N ALA A 20 -2.83 3.45 6.84
CA ALA A 20 -3.53 2.67 5.83
C ALA A 20 -2.83 1.33 5.53
N LEU A 21 -1.50 1.25 5.55
CA LEU A 21 -0.75 0.00 5.39
C LEU A 21 -1.02 -1.01 6.52
N ILE A 22 -1.30 -0.54 7.74
CA ILE A 22 -1.74 -1.41 8.85
C ILE A 22 -3.15 -1.97 8.56
N LEU A 23 -4.04 -1.13 8.04
CA LEU A 23 -5.45 -1.49 7.81
C LEU A 23 -5.68 -2.34 6.55
N ILE A 24 -4.86 -2.17 5.51
CA ILE A 24 -5.11 -2.81 4.21
C ILE A 24 -5.01 -4.33 4.30
N VAL A 25 -4.06 -4.87 5.06
CA VAL A 25 -3.87 -6.33 5.17
C VAL A 25 -5.08 -7.00 5.85
N PRO A 26 -5.57 -6.56 7.02
CA PRO A 26 -6.83 -7.06 7.59
C PRO A 26 -8.04 -6.93 6.64
N LEU A 27 -8.16 -5.81 5.92
CA LEU A 27 -9.27 -5.59 4.98
C LEU A 27 -9.19 -6.54 3.78
N LEU A 28 -8.00 -6.84 3.28
CA LEU A 28 -7.78 -7.85 2.24
C LEU A 28 -8.10 -9.26 2.75
N LEU A 29 -7.67 -9.62 3.95
CA LEU A 29 -8.01 -10.91 4.56
C LEU A 29 -9.52 -11.06 4.75
N PHE A 30 -10.19 -10.00 5.20
CA PHE A 30 -11.65 -9.97 5.27
C PHE A 30 -12.28 -10.15 3.89
N SER A 31 -11.79 -9.44 2.87
CA SER A 31 -12.24 -9.60 1.48
C SER A 31 -12.09 -11.04 0.99
N LEU A 32 -10.98 -11.72 1.31
CA LEU A 32 -10.76 -13.13 0.97
C LEU A 32 -11.68 -14.07 1.75
N PHE A 33 -11.95 -13.79 3.02
CA PHE A 33 -12.90 -14.54 3.83
C PHE A 33 -14.32 -14.51 3.22
N THR A 34 -14.75 -13.37 2.68
CA THR A 34 -16.07 -13.26 2.05
C THR A 34 -16.25 -14.22 0.87
N VAL A 35 -15.20 -14.46 0.08
CA VAL A 35 -15.26 -15.35 -1.08
C VAL A 35 -14.93 -16.81 -0.73
N LYS A 36 -14.00 -17.06 0.20
CA LYS A 36 -13.57 -18.43 0.57
C LYS A 36 -14.58 -19.16 1.45
N ILE A 37 -15.10 -18.46 2.45
CA ILE A 37 -15.98 -19.04 3.48
C ILE A 37 -17.43 -18.69 3.18
N LYS A 38 -17.76 -17.41 3.05
CA LYS A 38 -19.16 -16.96 2.85
C LYS A 38 -19.67 -17.14 1.41
N ARG A 39 -18.80 -17.47 0.46
CA ARG A 39 -19.12 -17.58 -0.98
C ARG A 39 -19.82 -16.33 -1.55
N ASN A 40 -19.61 -15.17 -0.93
CA ASN A 40 -20.22 -13.91 -1.31
C ASN A 40 -19.31 -13.16 -2.29
N PHE A 41 -19.34 -13.58 -3.56
CA PHE A 41 -18.54 -13.00 -4.63
C PHE A 41 -18.91 -11.53 -4.93
N ALA A 42 -20.15 -11.15 -4.70
CA ALA A 42 -20.61 -9.78 -4.91
C ALA A 42 -19.98 -8.82 -3.89
N LEU A 43 -19.92 -9.21 -2.62
CA LEU A 43 -19.24 -8.42 -1.58
C LEU A 43 -17.74 -8.33 -1.86
N HIS A 44 -17.09 -9.45 -2.22
CA HIS A 44 -15.68 -9.44 -2.61
C HIS A 44 -15.41 -8.44 -3.76
N LYS A 45 -16.21 -8.47 -4.83
CA LYS A 45 -16.11 -7.52 -5.94
C LYS A 45 -16.23 -6.07 -5.47
N LYS A 46 -17.25 -5.75 -4.66
CA LYS A 46 -17.47 -4.39 -4.13
C LYS A 46 -16.27 -3.93 -3.28
N LEU A 47 -15.77 -4.78 -2.38
CA LEU A 47 -14.62 -4.48 -1.55
C LEU A 47 -13.36 -4.22 -2.38
N GLN A 48 -13.07 -5.05 -3.39
CA GLN A 48 -11.88 -4.87 -4.22
C GLN A 48 -11.94 -3.61 -5.08
N ILE A 49 -13.11 -3.26 -5.64
CA ILE A 49 -13.29 -1.99 -6.37
C ILE A 49 -13.13 -0.79 -5.44
N LEU A 50 -13.78 -0.83 -4.26
CA LEU A 50 -13.71 0.26 -3.28
C LEU A 50 -12.27 0.47 -2.78
N LEU A 51 -11.61 -0.60 -2.35
CA LEU A 51 -10.22 -0.54 -1.89
C LEU A 51 -9.29 -0.05 -3.02
N GLY A 52 -9.49 -0.53 -4.25
CA GLY A 52 -8.71 -0.11 -5.41
C GLY A 52 -8.84 1.39 -5.70
N ALA A 53 -10.07 1.91 -5.68
CA ALA A 53 -10.34 3.33 -5.91
C ALA A 53 -9.76 4.20 -4.78
N VAL A 54 -9.98 3.82 -3.52
CA VAL A 54 -9.47 4.57 -2.35
C VAL A 54 -7.94 4.60 -2.35
N LEU A 55 -7.28 3.46 -2.59
CA LEU A 55 -5.82 3.41 -2.62
C LEU A 55 -5.23 4.15 -3.81
N LEU A 56 -5.88 4.14 -4.99
CA LEU A 56 -5.43 4.94 -6.12
C LEU A 56 -5.41 6.42 -5.76
N VAL A 57 -6.50 6.93 -5.18
CA VAL A 57 -6.56 8.33 -4.71
C VAL A 57 -5.51 8.62 -3.63
N ALA A 58 -5.39 7.74 -2.63
CA ALA A 58 -4.46 7.91 -1.52
C ALA A 58 -2.99 7.94 -1.99
N VAL A 59 -2.59 7.02 -2.87
CA VAL A 59 -1.22 6.95 -3.40
C VAL A 59 -0.93 8.12 -4.33
N SER A 60 -1.89 8.55 -5.16
CA SER A 60 -1.71 9.75 -5.97
C SER A 60 -1.54 11.01 -5.12
N ALA A 61 -2.35 11.17 -4.07
CA ALA A 61 -2.22 12.28 -3.13
C ALA A 61 -0.88 12.23 -2.38
N PHE A 62 -0.45 11.04 -1.96
CA PHE A 62 0.84 10.82 -1.31
C PHE A 62 2.03 11.20 -2.21
N GLU A 63 2.01 10.81 -3.48
CA GLU A 63 3.07 11.15 -4.42
C GLU A 63 3.17 12.66 -4.66
N ILE A 64 2.02 13.34 -4.73
CA ILE A 64 1.96 14.81 -4.83
C ILE A 64 2.56 15.45 -3.57
N ASP A 65 2.19 14.98 -2.38
CA ASP A 65 2.73 15.48 -1.10
C ASP A 65 4.25 15.33 -1.06
N VAL A 66 4.76 14.11 -1.28
CA VAL A 66 6.19 13.82 -1.14
C VAL A 66 7.01 14.49 -2.23
N GLN A 67 6.65 14.36 -3.51
CA GLN A 67 7.50 14.83 -4.60
C GLN A 67 7.30 16.32 -4.91
N ILE A 68 6.06 16.79 -4.93
CA ILE A 68 5.75 18.15 -5.40
C ILE A 68 5.76 19.14 -4.24
N MET A 69 5.09 18.83 -3.13
CA MET A 69 5.01 19.76 -2.00
C MET A 69 6.28 19.80 -1.16
N HIS A 70 6.91 18.64 -0.95
CA HIS A 70 8.11 18.52 -0.13
C HIS A 70 9.42 18.36 -0.93
N GLY A 71 9.37 18.21 -2.25
CA GLY A 71 10.56 18.11 -3.09
C GLY A 71 11.36 16.81 -2.93
N GLY A 72 10.71 15.75 -2.45
CA GLY A 72 11.29 14.43 -2.23
C GLY A 72 11.35 14.03 -0.76
N TRP A 73 11.39 12.70 -0.53
CA TRP A 73 11.39 12.11 0.82
C TRP A 73 12.60 12.55 1.68
N GLN A 74 13.74 12.86 1.05
CA GLN A 74 14.95 13.29 1.74
C GLN A 74 14.72 14.58 2.51
N ASN A 75 14.00 15.54 1.91
CA ASN A 75 13.70 16.81 2.54
C ASN A 75 12.82 16.63 3.78
N ILE A 76 11.89 15.68 3.73
CA ILE A 76 11.05 15.33 4.88
C ILE A 76 11.90 14.71 5.99
N VAL A 77 12.74 13.71 5.66
CA VAL A 77 13.60 13.04 6.65
C VAL A 77 14.63 14.01 7.26
N ASN A 78 15.07 15.02 6.51
CA ASN A 78 16.00 16.04 7.01
C ASN A 78 15.37 17.05 7.98
N GLN A 79 14.04 17.06 8.13
CA GLN A 79 13.34 17.92 9.12
C GLN A 79 13.35 17.33 10.54
N ARG A 80 14.00 16.19 10.74
CA ARG A 80 14.15 15.55 12.04
C ARG A 80 14.99 16.40 13.00
N GLU A 81 14.65 16.32 14.28
CA GLU A 81 15.36 17.03 15.34
C GLU A 81 16.80 16.55 15.50
N ILE A 82 16.99 15.23 15.47
CA ILE A 82 18.30 14.59 15.47
C ILE A 82 18.64 14.19 14.02
N PRO A 83 19.66 14.82 13.40
CA PRO A 83 20.10 14.45 12.06
C PRO A 83 20.63 13.02 12.01
N LEU A 84 20.34 12.34 10.91
CA LEU A 84 20.89 11.01 10.64
C LEU A 84 22.39 11.10 10.29
N THR A 85 23.18 10.14 10.75
CA THR A 85 24.54 9.96 10.21
C THR A 85 24.47 9.54 8.74
N PRO A 86 25.55 9.72 7.95
CA PRO A 86 25.58 9.27 6.56
C PRO A 86 25.24 7.78 6.39
N GLU A 87 25.67 6.92 7.32
CA GLU A 87 25.41 5.49 7.31
C GLU A 87 23.92 5.19 7.55
N GLN A 88 23.31 5.87 8.53
CA GLN A 88 21.88 5.72 8.83
C GLN A 88 21.03 6.23 7.67
N PHE A 89 21.36 7.38 7.08
CA PHE A 89 20.68 7.90 5.90
C PHE A 89 20.78 6.95 4.71
N GLY A 90 21.97 6.38 4.48
CA GLY A 90 22.19 5.34 3.48
C GLY A 90 21.35 4.08 3.73
N TYR A 91 21.14 3.70 4.98
CA TYR A 91 20.28 2.59 5.35
C TYR A 91 18.80 2.88 5.08
N VAL A 92 18.29 4.04 5.52
CA VAL A 92 16.91 4.50 5.24
C VAL A 92 16.64 4.50 3.73
N LYS A 93 17.59 4.98 2.92
CA LYS A 93 17.49 4.95 1.45
C LYS A 93 17.41 3.53 0.89
N LYS A 94 18.22 2.59 1.38
CA LYS A 94 18.18 1.19 0.93
C LYS A 94 16.84 0.53 1.25
N VAL A 95 16.33 0.75 2.46
CA VAL A 95 15.01 0.25 2.87
C VAL A 95 13.90 0.81 1.99
N LEU A 96 13.98 2.11 1.64
CA LEU A 96 13.03 2.72 0.72
C LEU A 96 13.03 2.04 -0.65
N TYR A 97 14.21 1.77 -1.21
CA TYR A 97 14.30 1.12 -2.51
C TYR A 97 13.71 -0.29 -2.50
N VAL A 98 13.89 -1.05 -1.42
CA VAL A 98 13.22 -2.34 -1.25
C VAL A 98 11.70 -2.17 -1.22
N HIS A 99 11.20 -1.20 -0.45
CA HIS A 99 9.77 -0.89 -0.41
C HIS A 99 9.22 -0.51 -1.79
N LEU A 100 9.93 0.32 -2.55
CA LEU A 100 9.50 0.79 -3.86
C LEU A 100 9.36 -0.34 -4.89
N VAL A 101 10.16 -1.42 -4.80
CA VAL A 101 9.97 -2.60 -5.66
C VAL A 101 8.54 -3.11 -5.51
N PHE A 102 8.10 -3.37 -4.28
CA PHE A 102 6.75 -3.88 -4.00
C PHE A 102 5.68 -2.82 -4.24
N ALA A 103 5.92 -1.58 -3.80
CA ALA A 103 4.95 -0.50 -3.94
C ALA A 103 4.63 -0.17 -5.40
N ILE A 104 5.59 -0.35 -6.32
CA ILE A 104 5.39 -0.16 -7.77
C ILE A 104 4.75 -1.39 -8.41
N THR A 105 5.14 -2.61 -8.04
CA THR A 105 4.55 -3.83 -8.61
C THR A 105 3.10 -4.05 -8.15
N THR A 106 2.77 -3.62 -6.94
CA THR A 106 1.45 -3.77 -6.33
C THR A 106 0.32 -3.19 -7.18
N PRO A 107 0.32 -1.90 -7.57
CA PRO A 107 -0.72 -1.34 -8.40
C PRO A 107 -0.78 -2.02 -9.77
N ILE A 108 0.34 -2.47 -10.34
CA ILE A 108 0.37 -3.19 -11.62
C ILE A 108 -0.36 -4.53 -11.51
N PHE A 109 0.01 -5.37 -10.54
CA PHE A 109 -0.62 -6.68 -10.36
C PHE A 109 -2.09 -6.55 -9.97
N TRP A 110 -2.40 -5.61 -9.07
CA TRP A 110 -3.75 -5.48 -8.56
C TRP A 110 -4.70 -4.83 -9.57
N ALA A 111 -4.26 -3.81 -10.32
CA ALA A 111 -5.03 -3.25 -11.43
C ALA A 111 -5.28 -4.30 -12.52
N THR A 112 -4.26 -5.10 -12.86
CA THR A 112 -4.41 -6.21 -13.81
C THR A 112 -5.44 -7.22 -13.32
N THR A 113 -5.39 -7.59 -12.04
CA THR A 113 -6.33 -8.53 -11.41
C THR A 113 -7.77 -7.99 -11.46
N LEU A 114 -7.96 -6.72 -11.10
CA LEU A 114 -9.26 -6.03 -11.13
C LEU A 114 -9.80 -5.91 -12.55
N PHE A 115 -9.00 -5.40 -13.49
CA PHE A 115 -9.39 -5.21 -14.88
C PHE A 115 -9.81 -6.53 -15.54
N LEU A 116 -9.00 -7.57 -15.41
CA LEU A 116 -9.33 -8.89 -15.98
C LEU A 116 -10.57 -9.50 -15.32
N ALA A 117 -10.74 -9.33 -14.01
CA ALA A 117 -11.95 -9.78 -13.31
C ALA A 117 -13.20 -9.08 -13.83
N LEU A 118 -13.18 -7.75 -13.96
CA LEU A 118 -14.30 -6.96 -14.47
C LEU A 118 -14.65 -7.32 -15.91
N LYS A 119 -13.66 -7.66 -16.73
CA LYS A 119 -13.86 -8.02 -18.14
C LYS A 119 -14.33 -9.46 -18.34
N ARG A 120 -13.90 -10.41 -17.49
CA ARG A 120 -14.03 -11.86 -17.76
C ARG A 120 -14.88 -12.65 -16.75
N ILE A 121 -15.17 -12.10 -15.57
CA ILE A 121 -16.08 -12.73 -14.62
C ILE A 121 -17.51 -12.23 -14.91
N PRO A 122 -18.53 -13.12 -14.95
CA PRO A 122 -19.90 -12.72 -15.23
C PRO A 122 -20.46 -11.74 -14.18
N ASN A 123 -21.59 -11.11 -14.52
CA ASN A 123 -22.37 -10.30 -13.61
C ASN A 123 -23.81 -10.85 -13.56
N PRO A 124 -24.28 -11.45 -12.45
CA PRO A 124 -23.64 -11.52 -11.13
C PRO A 124 -22.37 -12.39 -11.09
N PRO A 125 -21.41 -12.08 -10.18
CA PRO A 125 -20.12 -12.76 -10.13
C PRO A 125 -20.26 -14.21 -9.63
N ALA A 126 -19.72 -15.14 -10.41
CA ALA A 126 -19.73 -16.58 -10.16
C ALA A 126 -18.46 -17.25 -10.71
N PRO A 127 -18.13 -18.48 -10.28
CA PRO A 127 -17.04 -19.25 -10.88
C PRO A 127 -17.21 -19.41 -12.40
N CYS A 128 -16.11 -19.27 -13.13
CA CYS A 128 -16.07 -19.32 -14.60
C CYS A 128 -14.69 -19.78 -15.09
N ALA A 129 -14.49 -19.90 -16.40
CA ALA A 129 -13.21 -20.31 -17.00
C ALA A 129 -12.02 -19.43 -16.53
N HIS A 130 -12.23 -18.13 -16.30
CA HIS A 130 -11.20 -17.21 -15.83
C HIS A 130 -10.83 -17.38 -14.33
N SER A 131 -11.63 -18.10 -13.52
CA SER A 131 -11.46 -18.14 -12.06
C SER A 131 -10.10 -18.67 -11.61
N ASN A 132 -9.48 -19.59 -12.34
CA ASN A 132 -8.18 -20.13 -11.96
C ASN A 132 -7.06 -19.08 -12.11
N LEU A 133 -7.07 -18.32 -13.19
CA LEU A 133 -6.12 -17.22 -13.39
C LEU A 133 -6.36 -16.10 -12.38
N HIS A 134 -7.62 -15.72 -12.15
CA HIS A 134 -7.97 -14.72 -11.15
C HIS A 134 -7.48 -15.09 -9.75
N LYS A 135 -7.62 -16.36 -9.33
CA LYS A 135 -7.08 -16.84 -8.05
C LYS A 135 -5.56 -16.72 -7.96
N LYS A 136 -4.84 -17.07 -9.03
CA LYS A 136 -3.36 -16.96 -9.09
C LYS A 136 -2.94 -15.50 -8.96
N LEU A 137 -3.51 -14.61 -9.78
CA LEU A 137 -3.21 -13.18 -9.74
C LEU A 137 -3.62 -12.52 -8.42
N GLY A 138 -4.75 -12.94 -7.84
CA GLY A 138 -5.21 -12.48 -6.54
C GLY A 138 -4.26 -12.85 -5.40
N TRP A 139 -3.68 -14.06 -5.41
CA TRP A 139 -2.67 -14.44 -4.42
C TRP A 139 -1.35 -13.71 -4.61
N ILE A 140 -0.89 -13.55 -5.86
CA ILE A 140 0.30 -12.73 -6.17
C ILE A 140 0.10 -11.31 -5.62
N SER A 141 -1.04 -10.69 -5.94
CA SER A 141 -1.37 -9.33 -5.45
C SER A 141 -1.46 -9.28 -3.93
N THR A 142 -2.03 -10.30 -3.28
CA THR A 142 -2.15 -10.34 -1.81
C THR A 142 -0.78 -10.41 -1.14
N ILE A 143 0.12 -11.25 -1.63
CA ILE A 143 1.50 -11.36 -1.13
C ILE A 143 2.23 -10.04 -1.35
N ASP A 144 2.13 -9.47 -2.56
CA ASP A 144 2.80 -8.22 -2.93
C ASP A 144 2.33 -7.05 -2.06
N ILE A 145 1.01 -6.87 -1.87
CA ILE A 145 0.46 -5.81 -0.98
C ILE A 145 0.89 -6.02 0.47
N THR A 146 0.98 -7.27 0.93
CA THR A 146 1.46 -7.57 2.28
C THR A 146 2.92 -7.16 2.43
N LEU A 147 3.77 -7.44 1.43
CA LEU A 147 5.17 -7.03 1.42
C LEU A 147 5.32 -5.51 1.31
N THR A 148 4.51 -4.85 0.48
CA THR A 148 4.40 -3.37 0.42
C THR A 148 4.09 -2.80 1.81
N SER A 149 3.14 -3.40 2.52
CA SER A 149 2.74 -2.95 3.86
C SER A 149 3.86 -3.13 4.88
N LEU A 150 4.46 -4.32 4.95
CA LEU A 150 5.54 -4.63 5.89
C LEU A 150 6.78 -3.76 5.65
N THR A 151 7.20 -3.63 4.39
CA THR A 151 8.38 -2.83 4.04
C THR A 151 8.15 -1.34 4.19
N GLY A 152 6.93 -0.85 3.93
CA GLY A 152 6.58 0.57 4.12
C GLY A 152 6.51 0.94 5.60
N LEU A 153 5.91 0.08 6.43
CA LEU A 153 5.91 0.23 7.88
C LEU A 153 7.34 0.22 8.43
N TYR A 154 8.18 -0.70 7.95
CA TYR A 154 9.58 -0.76 8.35
C TYR A 154 10.36 0.49 7.92
N TRP A 155 10.13 0.99 6.70
CA TRP A 155 10.74 2.22 6.23
C TRP A 155 10.37 3.41 7.13
N TYR A 156 9.08 3.57 7.45
CA TYR A 156 8.62 4.65 8.33
C TYR A 156 9.27 4.54 9.73
N TYR A 157 9.34 3.32 10.27
CA TYR A 157 10.00 3.07 11.54
C TYR A 157 11.47 3.51 11.53
N VAL A 158 12.27 3.11 10.54
CA VAL A 158 13.69 3.49 10.50
C VAL A 158 13.90 4.96 10.15
N ALA A 159 12.99 5.55 9.38
CA ALA A 159 13.07 6.94 8.95
C ALA A 159 12.71 7.91 10.09
N PHE A 160 11.73 7.59 10.93
CA PHE A 160 11.14 8.56 11.87
C PHE A 160 11.08 8.10 13.33
N VAL A 161 11.11 6.80 13.61
CA VAL A 161 10.85 6.25 14.96
C VAL A 161 12.11 5.75 15.65
N ALA A 162 12.93 4.94 14.97
CA ALA A 162 14.05 4.20 15.55
C ALA A 162 15.22 5.07 16.07
N SER A 163 15.18 6.37 15.87
CA SER A 163 16.18 7.31 16.39
C SER A 163 15.55 8.66 16.76
N ALA A 164 14.28 8.62 17.17
CA ALA A 164 13.61 9.69 17.89
C ALA A 164 13.97 9.62 19.38
#